data_AF-A0A6C0IFV1-F1
#
_entry.id   AF-A0A6C0IFV1-F1
#
_cell.length_a   1.000
_cell.length_b   1.000
_cell.length_c   1.000
_cell.angle_alpha   90.00
_cell.angle_beta   90.00
_cell.angle_gamma   90.00
#
_symmetry.space_group_name_H-M   'P 1'
#
loop_
_entity.id
_entity.type
_entity.pdbx_description
1 polymer ?
#
loop_
_entity_poly.entity_id
_entity_poly.type
_entity_poly.pdbx_seq_one_letter_code
_entity_poly.pdbx_strand_id
1 'polypeptide(L)'
;MFKDNLINVDHKNKNDKTLWYFRSPDILINEEYKPGTTIFVKKQAKIPKLLTFTMNSFQGNFNKLNENVALVKIKNKNTCLVFKAPQYDGNSREFNVPFVSVLWEREHTFNNNKKSVTQEELNNMFIGTFSIEILGDWTQGMEVIGLDNVIIM
;
A
#
# COMPACT_ATOMS: atom_id res chain seq x y z
N MET A 1 -1.60 3.86 37.89
CA MET A 1 -1.00 4.69 36.82
C MET A 1 -0.41 3.72 35.82
N PHE A 2 -1.15 3.40 34.76
CA PHE A 2 -0.66 2.48 33.73
C PHE A 2 0.42 3.20 32.95
N LYS A 3 1.63 2.64 32.95
CA LYS A 3 2.73 3.14 32.14
C LYS A 3 2.40 2.67 30.72
N ASP A 4 2.02 3.61 29.86
CA ASP A 4 1.92 3.33 28.43
C ASP A 4 3.30 2.84 27.98
N ASN A 5 3.36 1.56 27.63
CA ASN A 5 4.51 1.02 26.95
C ASN A 5 4.52 1.67 25.58
N LEU A 6 5.39 2.67 25.40
CA LEU A 6 5.69 3.28 24.12
C LEU A 6 6.12 2.18 23.13
N ILE A 7 5.18 1.69 22.33
CA ILE A 7 5.45 0.87 21.15
C ILE A 7 5.98 1.87 20.11
N ASN A 8 7.28 2.19 20.16
CA ASN A 8 8.12 2.77 19.08
C ASN A 8 9.32 3.62 19.53
N VAL A 9 9.86 3.46 20.75
CA VAL A 9 11.15 4.13 21.02
C VAL A 9 12.02 3.35 22.00
N ASP A 10 12.89 2.50 21.45
CA ASP A 10 14.13 2.14 22.16
C ASP A 10 15.01 3.40 22.18
N HIS A 11 15.39 3.87 23.38
CA HIS A 11 16.29 5.00 23.58
C HIS A 11 17.58 4.90 22.75
N LYS A 12 18.00 3.69 22.37
CA LYS A 12 19.17 3.44 21.50
C LYS A 12 18.87 3.45 19.99
N ASN A 13 17.63 3.20 19.56
CA ASN A 13 17.23 3.21 18.14
C ASN A 13 16.19 4.31 17.91
N LYS A 14 16.65 5.54 17.65
CA LYS A 14 15.78 6.72 17.40
C LYS A 14 15.02 6.69 16.07
N ASN A 15 15.33 5.75 15.20
CA ASN A 15 14.64 5.57 13.93
C ASN A 15 13.70 4.38 14.07
N ASP A 16 12.41 4.62 13.86
CA ASP A 16 11.44 3.54 13.69
C ASP A 16 11.86 2.70 12.50
N LYS A 17 12.32 1.47 12.78
CA LYS A 17 12.71 0.53 11.72
C LYS A 17 11.51 -0.24 11.18
N THR A 18 10.34 -0.11 11.81
CA THR A 18 9.14 -0.87 11.50
C THR A 18 7.96 0.06 11.27
N LEU A 19 7.84 0.53 10.03
CA LEU A 19 6.61 1.19 9.56
C LEU A 19 5.45 0.21 9.62
N TRP A 20 4.30 0.66 10.11
CA TRP A 20 3.07 -0.14 10.07
C TRP A 20 2.11 0.34 8.99
N TYR A 21 1.31 -0.61 8.51
CA TYR A 21 0.37 -0.43 7.41
C TYR A 21 -0.97 -1.06 7.79
N PHE A 22 -2.06 -0.42 7.37
CA PHE A 22 -3.37 -1.05 7.32
C PHE A 22 -3.39 -2.06 6.18
N ARG A 23 -3.46 -3.34 6.51
CA ARG A 23 -3.46 -4.41 5.52
C ARG A 23 -4.88 -4.96 5.33
N SER A 24 -5.32 -5.03 4.08
CA SER A 24 -6.56 -5.71 3.70
C SER A 24 -6.46 -7.23 3.93
N PRO A 25 -7.59 -7.94 4.10
CA PRO A 25 -7.60 -9.38 3.83
C PRO A 25 -7.17 -9.65 2.37
N ASP A 26 -6.87 -10.90 2.07
CA ASP A 26 -6.60 -11.30 0.69
C ASP A 26 -7.86 -11.11 -0.18
N ILE A 27 -7.70 -10.47 -1.32
CA ILE A 27 -8.74 -10.07 -2.25
C ILE A 27 -8.63 -10.92 -3.52
N LEU A 28 -9.75 -11.45 -3.99
CA LEU A 28 -9.83 -12.21 -5.25
C LEU A 28 -10.95 -11.63 -6.13
N ILE A 29 -10.56 -11.05 -7.27
CA ILE A 29 -11.51 -10.50 -8.26
C ILE A 29 -11.43 -11.17 -9.63
N ASN A 30 -10.26 -11.74 -9.98
CA ASN A 30 -10.06 -12.57 -11.16
C ASN A 30 -9.35 -13.85 -10.75
N GLU A 31 -9.86 -15.00 -11.18
CA GLU A 31 -9.22 -16.30 -10.94
C GLU A 31 -7.91 -16.44 -11.70
N GLU A 32 -6.94 -17.12 -11.11
CA GLU A 32 -5.77 -17.61 -11.83
C GLU A 32 -6.17 -18.73 -12.79
N TYR A 33 -5.56 -18.75 -13.96
CA TYR A 33 -5.74 -19.87 -14.89
C TYR A 33 -5.17 -21.16 -14.29
N LYS A 34 -6.01 -22.20 -14.17
CA LYS A 34 -5.59 -23.55 -13.79
C LYS A 34 -5.45 -24.41 -15.05
N PRO A 35 -4.25 -24.91 -15.38
CA PRO A 35 -4.08 -25.83 -16.50
C PRO A 35 -4.96 -27.07 -16.33
N GLY A 36 -5.78 -27.39 -17.34
CA GLY A 36 -6.63 -28.60 -17.36
C GLY A 36 -8.14 -28.38 -17.24
N THR A 37 -8.62 -27.14 -17.08
CA THR A 37 -10.06 -26.83 -17.09
C THR A 37 -10.52 -26.33 -18.46
N THR A 38 -11.57 -26.94 -19.01
CA THR A 38 -12.07 -26.77 -20.40
C THR A 38 -12.91 -25.53 -20.66
N ILE A 39 -13.17 -24.67 -19.67
CA ILE A 39 -14.04 -23.50 -19.84
C ILE A 39 -13.19 -22.24 -20.05
N PHE A 40 -12.71 -22.07 -21.28
CA PHE A 40 -12.20 -20.78 -21.77
C PHE A 40 -13.37 -19.92 -22.25
N VAL A 41 -14.19 -19.43 -21.33
CA VAL A 41 -14.89 -18.17 -21.63
C VAL A 41 -13.85 -17.09 -21.35
N LYS A 42 -13.40 -16.36 -22.39
CA LYS A 42 -12.62 -15.12 -22.24
C LYS A 42 -13.49 -14.11 -21.48
N LYS A 43 -13.67 -14.32 -20.18
CA LYS A 43 -14.24 -13.32 -19.30
C LYS A 43 -13.18 -12.24 -19.21
N GLN A 44 -13.48 -11.07 -19.75
CA GLN A 44 -12.59 -9.94 -19.68
C GLN A 44 -12.25 -9.69 -18.21
N ALA A 45 -10.96 -9.72 -17.88
CA ALA A 45 -10.51 -9.52 -16.51
C ALA A 45 -11.00 -8.16 -16.01
N LYS A 46 -11.58 -8.14 -14.80
CA LYS A 46 -11.96 -6.90 -14.13
C LYS A 46 -10.69 -6.27 -13.57
N ILE A 47 -10.26 -5.18 -14.19
CA ILE A 47 -9.06 -4.46 -13.78
C ILE A 47 -9.51 -3.15 -13.12
N PRO A 48 -9.33 -3.01 -11.79
CA PRO A 48 -9.56 -1.76 -11.10
C PRO A 48 -8.76 -0.61 -11.72
N LYS A 49 -9.30 0.59 -11.65
CA LYS A 49 -8.71 1.83 -12.13
C LYS A 49 -8.31 2.77 -10.99
N LEU A 50 -8.98 2.67 -9.85
CA LEU A 50 -8.77 3.62 -8.75
C LEU A 50 -8.94 2.94 -7.39
N LEU A 51 -8.04 3.28 -6.46
CA LEU A 51 -8.26 3.11 -5.03
C LEU A 51 -8.49 4.49 -4.43
N THR A 52 -9.57 4.66 -3.67
CA THR A 52 -9.82 5.86 -2.88
C THR A 52 -9.94 5.51 -1.41
N PHE A 53 -9.53 6.43 -0.55
CA PHE A 53 -9.72 6.34 0.90
C PHE A 53 -9.57 7.71 1.55
N THR A 54 -10.23 7.90 2.68
CA THR A 54 -10.03 9.06 3.56
C THR A 54 -9.08 8.67 4.69
N MET A 55 -8.12 9.54 5.00
CA MET A 55 -7.18 9.37 6.09
C MET A 55 -7.29 10.54 7.07
N ASN A 56 -7.38 10.21 8.36
CA ASN A 56 -7.43 11.16 9.46
C ASN A 56 -6.34 10.84 10.47
N SER A 57 -5.50 11.81 10.82
CA SER A 57 -4.64 11.71 11.99
C SER A 57 -5.35 12.24 13.23
N PHE A 58 -5.29 11.46 14.30
CA PHE A 58 -5.73 11.85 15.63
C PHE A 58 -4.54 12.23 16.53
N GLN A 59 -3.36 11.71 16.22
CA GLN A 59 -2.12 11.98 16.92
C GLN A 59 -0.93 11.70 15.99
N GLY A 60 0.07 12.58 15.99
CA GLY A 60 1.30 12.42 15.21
C GLY A 60 2.10 13.74 15.17
N ASN A 61 3.40 13.65 14.91
CA ASN A 61 4.25 14.84 14.74
C ASN A 61 4.66 15.04 13.28
N PHE A 62 3.84 15.75 12.52
CA PHE A 62 4.05 16.00 11.08
C PHE A 62 5.23 16.92 10.75
N ASN A 63 5.95 17.44 11.75
CA ASN A 63 7.26 18.08 11.56
C ASN A 63 8.41 17.07 11.49
N LYS A 64 8.16 15.80 11.81
CA LYS A 64 9.13 14.70 11.81
C LYS A 64 8.56 13.49 11.07
N LEU A 65 8.63 13.54 9.74
CA LEU A 65 8.12 12.48 8.88
C LEU A 65 9.10 11.31 8.77
N ASN A 66 8.55 10.12 8.57
CA ASN A 66 9.30 8.95 8.14
C ASN A 66 9.76 9.12 6.69
N GLU A 67 10.99 8.70 6.40
CA GLU A 67 11.57 8.84 5.06
C GLU A 67 11.26 7.63 4.16
N ASN A 68 11.25 7.86 2.84
CA ASN A 68 11.12 6.81 1.82
C ASN A 68 9.87 5.90 1.97
N VAL A 69 8.79 6.46 2.51
CA VAL A 69 7.55 5.71 2.73
C VAL A 69 6.75 5.54 1.43
N ALA A 70 6.17 4.36 1.26
CA ALA A 70 5.12 4.12 0.28
C ALA A 70 3.77 4.36 0.93
N LEU A 71 2.88 5.13 0.29
CA LEU A 71 1.51 5.34 0.76
C LEU A 71 0.68 4.09 0.61
N VAL A 72 0.75 3.45 -0.57
CA VAL A 72 0.03 2.22 -0.86
C VAL A 72 1.00 1.18 -1.37
N LYS A 73 0.81 -0.06 -0.95
CA LYS A 73 1.41 -1.24 -1.58
C LYS A 73 0.32 -2.16 -2.08
N ILE A 74 0.55 -2.75 -3.25
CA ILE A 74 -0.21 -3.88 -3.75
C ILE A 74 0.73 -5.06 -3.79
N LYS A 75 0.34 -6.14 -3.14
CA LYS A 75 1.15 -7.35 -3.03
C LYS A 75 0.39 -8.55 -3.52
N ASN A 76 1.00 -9.33 -4.39
CA ASN A 76 0.57 -10.68 -4.68
C ASN A 76 1.70 -11.65 -4.30
N LYS A 77 1.56 -12.93 -4.68
CA LYS A 77 2.56 -13.96 -4.36
C LYS A 77 3.98 -13.65 -4.88
N ASN A 78 4.09 -12.96 -6.02
CA ASN A 78 5.34 -12.83 -6.77
C ASN A 78 5.93 -11.42 -6.75
N THR A 79 5.08 -10.40 -6.57
CA THR A 79 5.43 -9.01 -6.81
C THR A 79 4.83 -8.13 -5.71
N CYS A 80 5.57 -7.08 -5.35
CA CYS A 80 5.06 -5.97 -4.56
C CYS A 80 5.28 -4.67 -5.32
N LEU A 81 4.18 -3.97 -5.62
CA LEU A 81 4.20 -2.65 -6.24
C LEU A 81 3.85 -1.60 -5.19
N VAL A 82 4.56 -0.48 -5.23
CA VAL A 82 4.40 0.62 -4.29
C VAL A 82 4.01 1.90 -5.02
N PHE A 83 3.09 2.64 -4.42
CA PHE A 83 2.73 3.99 -4.79
C PHE A 83 3.22 4.93 -3.70
N LYS A 84 4.04 5.90 -4.08
CA LYS A 84 4.60 6.86 -3.11
C LYS A 84 3.58 7.91 -2.73
N ALA A 85 3.66 8.30 -1.46
CA ALA A 85 2.86 9.33 -0.86
C ALA A 85 3.08 10.71 -1.52
N PRO A 86 2.00 11.46 -1.83
CA PRO A 86 2.06 12.90 -1.69
C PRO A 86 2.20 13.25 -0.21
N GLN A 87 2.90 14.35 0.11
CA GLN A 87 3.14 14.75 1.50
C GLN A 87 1.82 14.90 2.27
N TYR A 88 1.72 14.17 3.39
CA TYR A 88 0.60 14.22 4.33
C TYR A 88 0.99 15.09 5.54
N ASP A 89 0.09 15.97 5.93
CA ASP A 89 0.29 16.99 6.96
C ASP A 89 -0.51 16.71 8.25
N GLY A 90 -1.20 15.57 8.30
CA GLY A 90 -2.04 15.16 9.43
C GLY A 90 -3.49 15.65 9.36
N ASN A 91 -3.82 16.53 8.42
CA ASN A 91 -5.20 16.96 8.23
C ASN A 91 -6.04 15.86 7.58
N SER A 92 -7.36 15.90 7.78
CA SER A 92 -8.26 15.00 7.05
C SER A 92 -8.07 15.18 5.54
N ARG A 93 -7.80 14.08 4.83
CA ARG A 93 -7.61 14.12 3.38
C ARG A 93 -8.10 12.85 2.71
N GLU A 94 -8.74 13.02 1.56
CA GLU A 94 -9.02 11.93 0.63
C GLU A 94 -7.81 11.72 -0.30
N PHE A 95 -7.40 10.47 -0.44
CA PHE A 95 -6.36 10.05 -1.35
C PHE A 95 -6.98 9.33 -2.55
N ASN A 96 -6.55 9.74 -3.73
CA ASN A 96 -6.88 9.11 -5.00
C ASN A 96 -5.63 8.43 -5.55
N VAL A 97 -5.66 7.10 -5.60
CA VAL A 97 -4.52 6.27 -5.98
C VAL A 97 -4.84 5.57 -7.30
N PRO A 98 -4.51 6.19 -8.45
CA PRO A 98 -4.85 5.63 -9.76
C PRO A 98 -3.95 4.44 -10.11
N PHE A 99 -4.54 3.39 -10.68
CA PHE A 99 -3.84 2.21 -11.18
C PHE A 99 -3.29 2.44 -12.59
N VAL A 100 -2.43 3.44 -12.73
CA VAL A 100 -1.68 3.77 -13.96
C VAL A 100 -0.21 3.47 -13.75
N SER A 101 0.38 2.60 -14.58
CA SER A 101 1.67 1.98 -14.29
C SER A 101 2.84 2.94 -14.09
N VAL A 102 2.81 4.13 -14.70
CA VAL A 102 3.87 5.14 -14.58
C VAL A 102 4.00 5.73 -13.17
N LEU A 103 3.00 5.53 -12.31
CA LEU A 103 2.95 6.04 -10.94
C LEU A 103 3.36 4.99 -9.90
N TRP A 104 3.64 3.76 -10.33
CA TRP A 104 3.96 2.64 -9.46
C TRP A 104 5.42 2.21 -9.64
N GLU A 105 6.05 1.80 -8.54
CA GLU A 105 7.41 1.27 -8.51
C GLU A 105 7.42 -0.14 -7.90
N ARG A 106 8.47 -0.94 -8.14
CA ARG A 106 8.63 -2.22 -7.43
C ARG A 106 9.25 -1.99 -6.06
N GLU A 107 8.73 -2.64 -5.03
CA GLU A 107 9.37 -2.68 -3.71
C GLU A 107 10.67 -3.50 -3.82
N HIS A 108 11.82 -2.81 -3.80
CA HIS A 108 13.18 -3.35 -4.01
C HIS A 108 13.55 -3.78 -5.45
N THR A 109 14.16 -2.87 -6.21
CA THR A 109 15.22 -3.26 -7.16
C THR A 109 16.55 -2.68 -6.68
N PHE A 110 17.33 -3.49 -5.95
CA PHE A 110 18.73 -3.25 -5.62
C PHE A 110 19.68 -3.37 -6.84
N ASN A 111 19.15 -3.72 -8.02
CA ASN A 111 19.93 -3.85 -9.25
C ASN A 111 19.64 -2.71 -10.22
N ASN A 112 20.72 -2.13 -10.75
CA ASN A 112 20.84 -0.92 -11.58
C ASN A 112 20.05 -0.89 -12.91
N ASN A 113 19.12 -1.81 -13.15
CA ASN A 113 18.21 -1.77 -14.30
C ASN A 113 16.78 -1.52 -13.80
N LYS A 114 16.50 -0.26 -13.43
CA LYS A 114 15.16 0.19 -13.00
C LYS A 114 14.23 0.24 -14.21
N LYS A 115 13.79 -0.93 -14.71
CA LYS A 115 12.75 -1.01 -15.74
C LYS A 115 11.46 -0.47 -15.13
N SER A 116 10.78 0.42 -15.83
CA SER A 116 9.46 0.93 -15.40
C SER A 116 8.46 -0.22 -15.23
N VAL A 117 7.48 -0.04 -14.35
CA VAL A 117 6.34 -0.94 -14.25
C VAL A 117 5.51 -0.78 -15.52
N THR A 118 5.20 -1.89 -16.20
CA THR A 118 4.34 -1.86 -17.39
C THR A 118 2.87 -1.94 -16.97
N GLN A 119 1.96 -1.45 -17.82
CA GLN A 119 0.53 -1.57 -17.53
C GLN A 119 0.06 -3.02 -17.47
N GLU A 120 0.67 -3.90 -18.27
CA GLU A 120 0.40 -5.34 -18.20
C GLU A 120 0.78 -5.92 -16.84
N GLU A 121 1.96 -5.58 -16.32
CA GLU A 121 2.39 -6.02 -15.00
C GLU A 121 1.47 -5.52 -13.89
N LEU A 122 1.09 -4.24 -13.92
CA LEU A 122 0.14 -3.69 -12.96
C LEU A 122 -1.22 -4.39 -13.06
N ASN A 123 -1.73 -4.66 -14.26
CA ASN A 123 -2.97 -5.40 -14.46
C ASN A 123 -2.88 -6.84 -13.91
N ASN A 124 -1.71 -7.48 -14.07
CA ASN A 124 -1.46 -8.82 -13.57
C ASN A 124 -1.44 -8.91 -12.03
N MET A 125 -1.27 -7.79 -11.32
CA MET A 125 -1.44 -7.75 -9.86
C MET A 125 -2.86 -8.12 -9.41
N PHE A 126 -3.84 -7.96 -10.30
CA PHE A 126 -5.25 -8.22 -10.02
C PHE A 126 -5.73 -9.59 -10.51
N ILE A 127 -4.80 -10.45 -10.92
CA ILE A 127 -5.06 -11.85 -11.28
C ILE A 127 -4.61 -12.72 -10.09
N GLY A 128 -5.51 -13.56 -9.61
CA GLY A 128 -5.31 -14.31 -8.37
C GLY A 128 -5.54 -13.46 -7.13
N THR A 129 -5.03 -13.96 -6.00
CA THR A 129 -5.15 -13.30 -4.71
C THR A 129 -4.11 -12.19 -4.55
N PHE A 130 -4.55 -11.03 -4.10
CA PHE A 130 -3.67 -9.90 -3.77
C PHE A 130 -4.13 -9.21 -2.48
N SER A 131 -3.27 -8.42 -1.87
CA SER A 131 -3.59 -7.57 -0.72
C SER A 131 -3.17 -6.13 -0.98
N ILE A 132 -3.87 -5.21 -0.33
CA ILE A 132 -3.54 -3.79 -0.31
C ILE A 132 -3.06 -3.41 1.09
N GLU A 133 -1.96 -2.65 1.15
CA GLU A 133 -1.40 -2.09 2.38
C GLU A 133 -1.39 -0.57 2.26
N ILE A 134 -2.03 0.14 3.20
CA ILE A 134 -2.06 1.62 3.25
C ILE A 134 -1.23 2.09 4.45
N LEU A 135 -0.34 3.05 4.26
CA LEU A 135 0.54 3.56 5.31
C LEU A 135 -0.26 4.12 6.49
N GLY A 136 0.03 3.62 7.68
CA GLY A 136 -0.51 4.17 8.92
C GLY A 136 0.50 4.97 9.75
N ASP A 137 1.78 4.91 9.38
CA ASP A 137 2.91 5.42 10.16
C ASP A 137 3.69 6.49 9.39
N TRP A 138 3.17 7.72 9.36
CA TRP A 138 3.80 8.84 8.67
C TRP A 138 4.86 9.56 9.48
N THR A 139 4.78 9.54 10.79
CA THR A 139 5.57 10.36 11.69
C THR A 139 6.44 9.49 12.60
N GLN A 140 7.55 10.05 13.08
CA GLN A 140 8.40 9.35 14.04
C GLN A 140 7.75 9.34 15.43
N GLY A 141 7.62 8.15 16.04
CA GLY A 141 7.09 7.98 17.39
C GLY A 141 5.63 7.53 17.42
N MET A 142 4.86 8.01 18.41
CA MET A 142 3.45 7.59 18.54
C MET A 142 2.57 8.28 17.50
N GLU A 143 1.84 7.47 16.75
CA GLU A 143 0.89 7.90 15.75
C GLU A 143 -0.43 7.16 15.89
N VAL A 144 -1.53 7.88 15.68
CA VAL A 144 -2.88 7.32 15.61
C VAL A 144 -3.52 7.86 14.35
N ILE A 145 -3.77 6.96 13.40
CA ILE A 145 -4.48 7.23 12.15
C ILE A 145 -5.77 6.42 12.10
N GLY A 146 -6.80 7.00 11.51
CA GLY A 146 -7.98 6.30 11.03
C GLY A 146 -8.04 6.31 9.51
N LEU A 147 -8.51 5.19 8.95
CA LEU A 147 -8.92 5.09 7.56
C LEU A 147 -10.42 4.94 7.47
N ASP A 148 -11.01 5.61 6.50
CA ASP A 148 -12.43 5.50 6.17
C ASP A 148 -12.64 5.50 4.65
N ASN A 149 -13.83 5.09 4.21
CA ASN A 149 -14.24 5.11 2.80
C ASN A 149 -13.23 4.44 1.84
N VAL A 150 -12.67 3.29 2.25
CA VAL A 150 -11.75 2.53 1.41
C VAL A 150 -12.51 1.84 0.28
N ILE A 151 -12.32 2.30 -0.95
CA ILE A 151 -13.06 1.83 -2.13
C ILE A 151 -12.07 1.47 -3.25
N ILE A 152 -12.28 0.32 -3.87
CA ILE A 152 -11.55 -0.14 -5.07
C ILE A 152 -12.56 -0.20 -6.22
N MET A 153 -12.32 0.58 -7.28
CA MET A 153 -13.18 0.69 -8.46
C MET A 153 -12.46 0.26 -9.72
#